data_AF-A0A6F9A448-F1
#
_entry.id   AF-A0A6F9A448-F1
#
_cell.length_a   1.000
_cell.length_b   1.000
_cell.length_c   1.000
_cell.angle_alpha   90.00
_cell.angle_beta   90.00
_cell.angle_gamma   90.00
#
_symmetry.space_group_name_H-M   'P 1'
#
loop_
_entity.id
_entity.type
_entity.pdbx_description
1 polymer ?
#
loop_
_entity_poly.entity_id
_entity_poly.type
_entity_poly.pdbx_seq_one_letter_code
_entity_poly.pdbx_strand_id
1 'polypeptide(L)'
;MVDQQMDKALIFEDDVRFQANFKRRLLRLMEEVGMVELDWDIIYLGRKQVKPGDEEVVENVRNLVVADYSYWTLSYAISLQGAQKLLNAEPLSKMLPVDEFLPIMYDKHINEDYKSHFANRNLQAFSTRPLLVQPAHYAGDPEWVSDTETSTLWDDDNVRTDWRGSHKTLKGAPQSDMLQATYKDEL
;
A
#
# COMPACT_ATOMS: atom_id res chain seq x y z
N MET A 1 17.12 6.46 -1.85
CA MET A 1 17.00 6.78 -0.42
C MET A 1 18.21 6.27 0.36
N VAL A 2 18.41 4.96 0.46
CA VAL A 2 19.48 4.35 1.27
C VAL A 2 20.87 4.73 0.77
N ASP A 3 21.18 4.53 -0.52
CA ASP A 3 22.49 4.90 -1.08
C ASP A 3 22.82 6.39 -0.95
N GLN A 4 21.77 7.22 -0.98
CA GLN A 4 21.89 8.68 -0.87
C GLN A 4 21.79 9.17 0.59
N GLN A 5 21.64 8.27 1.57
CA GLN A 5 21.47 8.59 3.00
C GLN A 5 20.40 9.66 3.25
N MET A 6 19.28 9.57 2.55
CA MET A 6 18.15 10.47 2.78
C MET A 6 17.41 10.04 4.04
N ASP A 7 17.29 10.92 5.03
CA ASP A 7 16.64 10.64 6.33
C ASP A 7 15.22 10.08 6.19
N LYS A 8 14.47 10.61 5.24
CA LYS A 8 13.07 10.27 4.99
C LYS A 8 12.67 10.55 3.55
N ALA A 9 11.74 9.77 3.03
CA ALA A 9 11.12 9.97 1.74
C ALA A 9 9.59 9.95 1.89
N LEU A 10 8.91 10.60 0.95
CA LEU A 10 7.46 10.59 0.85
C LEU A 10 7.08 10.05 -0.52
N ILE A 11 6.31 8.97 -0.54
CA ILE A 11 5.95 8.21 -1.73
C ILE A 11 4.45 8.40 -2.00
N PHE A 12 4.12 8.52 -3.28
CA PHE A 12 2.77 8.55 -3.80
C PHE A 12 2.69 7.67 -5.05
N GLU A 13 1.57 6.98 -5.20
CA GLU A 13 1.12 6.51 -6.52
C GLU A 13 0.71 7.72 -7.38
N ASP A 14 0.70 7.54 -8.70
CA ASP A 14 0.45 8.61 -9.66
C ASP A 14 -1.03 8.98 -9.78
N ASP A 15 -1.93 8.11 -9.35
CA ASP A 15 -3.39 8.23 -9.44
C ASP A 15 -4.05 8.55 -8.08
N VAL A 16 -3.41 9.40 -7.27
CA VAL A 16 -3.93 9.79 -5.96
C VAL A 16 -4.51 11.20 -5.91
N ARG A 17 -5.43 11.43 -4.98
CA ARG A 17 -5.95 12.76 -4.63
C ARG A 17 -5.64 13.14 -3.19
N PHE A 18 -5.26 14.39 -2.99
CA PHE A 18 -4.94 14.95 -1.68
C PHE A 18 -6.18 15.46 -0.95
N GLN A 19 -6.26 15.18 0.34
CA GLN A 19 -7.27 15.79 1.21
C GLN A 19 -6.98 17.27 1.45
N ALA A 20 -8.02 18.02 1.83
CA ALA A 20 -7.91 19.44 2.12
C ALA A 20 -6.78 19.73 3.14
N ASN A 21 -6.01 20.78 2.87
CA ASN A 21 -4.86 21.20 3.68
C ASN A 21 -3.73 20.14 3.82
N PHE A 22 -3.61 19.19 2.88
CA PHE A 22 -2.62 18.11 2.89
C PHE A 22 -1.24 18.51 3.43
N LYS A 23 -0.57 19.47 2.77
CA LYS A 23 0.78 19.91 3.14
C LYS A 23 0.85 20.41 4.59
N ARG A 24 -0.10 21.24 5.01
CA ARG A 24 -0.15 21.78 6.38
C ARG A 24 -0.38 20.69 7.42
N ARG A 25 -1.25 19.73 7.12
CA ARG A 25 -1.56 18.60 8.00
C ARG A 25 -0.36 17.66 8.14
N LEU A 26 0.30 17.33 7.03
CA LEU A 26 1.48 16.47 7.03
C LEU A 26 2.66 17.13 7.74
N LEU A 27 2.98 18.39 7.45
CA LEU A 27 4.09 19.08 8.10
C LEU A 27 3.90 19.16 9.62
N ARG A 28 2.68 19.48 10.08
CA ARG A 28 2.35 19.50 11.51
C ARG A 28 2.49 18.11 12.15
N LEU A 29 2.01 17.06 11.47
CA LEU A 29 2.17 15.69 11.94
C LEU A 29 3.65 15.33 12.11
N MET A 30 4.47 15.61 11.09
CA MET A 30 5.91 15.30 11.15
C MET A 30 6.66 16.11 12.20
N GLU A 31 6.22 17.34 12.48
CA GLU A 31 6.71 18.14 13.61
C GLU A 31 6.37 17.48 14.95
N GLU A 32 5.11 17.08 15.17
CA GLU A 32 4.69 16.39 16.40
C GLU A 32 5.42 15.04 16.60
N VAL A 33 5.57 14.25 15.53
CA VAL A 33 6.36 13.00 15.50
C VAL A 33 7.80 13.25 15.93
N GLY A 34 8.43 14.33 15.43
CA GLY A 34 9.79 14.70 15.82
C GLY A 34 9.90 15.19 17.26
N MET A 35 8.92 15.96 17.75
CA MET A 35 8.91 16.49 19.12
C MET A 35 8.84 15.40 20.19
N VAL A 36 8.14 14.30 19.90
CA VAL A 36 8.03 13.16 20.83
C VAL A 36 9.10 12.09 20.59
N GLU A 37 10.02 12.33 19.65
CA GLU A 37 11.07 11.37 19.24
C GLU A 37 10.51 9.97 18.92
N LEU A 38 9.35 9.92 18.24
CA LEU A 38 8.69 8.66 17.92
C LEU A 38 9.62 7.79 17.06
N ASP A 39 9.82 6.53 17.46
CA ASP A 39 10.54 5.54 16.64
C ASP A 39 9.59 5.01 15.56
N TRP A 40 9.70 5.54 14.33
CA TRP A 40 8.84 5.18 13.22
C TRP A 40 9.62 4.73 11.99
N ASP A 41 9.08 3.76 11.27
CA ASP A 41 9.64 3.26 10.02
C ASP A 41 8.79 3.68 8.82
N ILE A 42 7.47 3.55 8.93
CA ILE A 42 6.52 3.91 7.89
C ILE A 42 5.30 4.61 8.48
N ILE A 43 4.80 5.65 7.81
CA ILE A 43 3.55 6.33 8.14
C ILE A 43 2.66 6.36 6.90
N TYR A 44 1.57 5.59 6.91
CA TYR A 44 0.59 5.60 5.83
C TYR A 44 -0.18 6.93 5.79
N LEU A 45 -0.25 7.51 4.59
CA LEU A 45 -1.07 8.67 4.29
C LEU A 45 -2.32 8.30 3.50
N GLY A 46 -2.27 7.21 2.73
CA GLY A 46 -3.40 6.61 2.03
C GLY A 46 -3.22 5.10 1.95
N ARG A 47 -4.27 4.36 2.34
CA ARG A 47 -4.36 2.89 2.34
C ARG A 47 -5.83 2.45 2.46
N LYS A 48 -6.12 1.18 2.23
CA LYS A 48 -7.38 0.51 2.60
C LYS A 48 -7.22 -0.10 4.00
N GLN A 49 -7.93 0.48 4.98
CA GLN A 49 -8.01 -0.09 6.33
C GLN A 49 -8.97 -1.28 6.29
N VAL A 50 -8.54 -2.46 6.74
CA VAL A 50 -9.43 -3.64 6.78
C VAL A 50 -10.30 -3.63 8.04
N LYS A 51 -9.75 -3.17 9.17
CA LYS A 51 -10.46 -3.05 10.46
C LYS A 51 -10.23 -1.67 11.09
N PRO A 52 -10.90 -0.62 10.60
CA PRO A 52 -10.63 0.76 11.03
C PRO A 52 -10.94 1.06 12.50
N GLY A 53 -11.75 0.23 13.18
CA GLY A 53 -12.18 0.43 14.57
C GLY A 53 -11.16 0.01 15.64
N ASP A 54 -10.15 -0.79 15.28
CA ASP A 54 -9.28 -1.47 16.25
C ASP A 54 -7.90 -0.79 16.40
N GLU A 55 -7.66 0.33 15.71
CA GLU A 55 -6.36 0.99 15.69
C GLU A 55 -6.14 1.93 16.87
N GLU A 56 -5.08 1.66 17.63
CA GLU A 56 -4.65 2.39 18.80
C GLU A 56 -4.10 3.78 18.45
N VAL A 57 -4.51 4.81 19.19
CA VAL A 57 -3.95 6.16 19.04
C VAL A 57 -2.51 6.21 19.54
N VAL A 58 -1.67 6.97 18.86
CA VAL A 58 -0.34 7.31 19.38
C VAL A 58 -0.50 8.46 20.37
N GLU A 59 -0.09 8.25 21.62
CA GLU A 59 -0.14 9.29 22.63
C GLU A 59 0.73 10.50 22.21
N ASN A 60 0.25 11.70 22.53
CA ASN A 60 0.95 12.97 22.27
C ASN A 60 1.20 13.32 20.79
N VAL A 61 0.75 12.51 19.83
CA VAL A 61 0.76 12.83 18.40
C VAL A 61 -0.66 12.80 17.85
N ARG A 62 -1.17 13.94 17.41
CA ARG A 62 -2.56 14.02 16.94
C ARG A 62 -2.71 13.38 15.59
N ASN A 63 -3.86 12.73 15.39
CA ASN A 63 -4.25 12.14 14.11
C ASN A 63 -3.25 11.06 13.64
N LEU A 64 -2.61 10.37 14.57
CA LEU A 64 -1.72 9.24 14.30
C LEU A 64 -2.20 8.01 15.07
N VAL A 65 -2.11 6.86 14.43
CA VAL A 65 -2.43 5.55 15.01
C VAL A 65 -1.36 4.54 14.67
N VAL A 66 -1.25 3.48 15.48
CA VAL A 66 -0.51 2.27 15.10
C VAL A 66 -1.28 1.60 13.96
N ALA A 67 -0.60 1.32 12.85
CA ALA A 67 -1.24 0.72 11.69
C ALA A 67 -1.54 -0.77 11.95
N ASP A 68 -2.75 -1.20 11.63
CA ASP A 68 -3.13 -2.60 11.59
C ASP A 68 -3.08 -3.15 10.14
N TYR A 69 -3.60 -4.36 9.92
CA TYR A 69 -3.67 -4.98 8.61
C TYR A 69 -4.31 -4.05 7.57
N SER A 70 -3.61 -3.90 6.45
CA SER A 70 -3.87 -2.88 5.44
C SER A 70 -3.63 -3.44 4.06
N TYR A 71 -4.47 -3.03 3.11
CA TYR A 71 -4.20 -3.15 1.68
C TYR A 71 -3.96 -1.76 1.08
N TRP A 72 -3.54 -1.72 -0.18
CA TRP A 72 -3.24 -0.51 -0.96
C TRP A 72 -2.11 0.33 -0.37
N THR A 73 -1.09 0.60 -1.17
CA THR A 73 0.08 1.38 -0.77
C THR A 73 0.10 2.78 -1.38
N LEU A 74 -1.08 3.38 -1.54
CA LEU A 74 -1.33 4.66 -2.23
C LEU A 74 -0.31 5.74 -1.88
N SER A 75 -0.03 5.91 -0.59
CA SER A 75 0.97 6.88 -0.13
C SER A 75 1.44 6.61 1.28
N TYR A 76 2.75 6.77 1.49
CA TYR A 76 3.38 6.67 2.79
C TYR A 76 4.65 7.52 2.89
N ALA A 77 4.97 7.96 4.10
CA ALA A 77 6.31 8.40 4.45
C ALA A 77 7.13 7.18 4.94
N ILE A 78 8.42 7.13 4.62
CA ILE A 78 9.34 6.10 5.08
C ILE A 78 10.61 6.75 5.63
N SER A 79 11.13 6.24 6.75
CA SER A 79 12.40 6.66 7.34
C SER A 79 13.58 5.84 6.80
N LEU A 80 14.81 6.35 6.94
CA LEU A 80 16.02 5.65 6.47
C LEU A 80 16.16 4.27 7.11
N GLN A 81 15.89 4.17 8.42
CA GLN A 81 15.90 2.89 9.12
C GLN A 81 14.80 1.96 8.61
N GLY A 82 13.60 2.48 8.31
CA GLY A 82 12.51 1.69 7.76
C GLY A 82 12.89 1.09 6.41
N ALA A 83 13.45 1.92 5.52
CA ALA A 83 13.95 1.46 4.23
C ALA A 83 15.04 0.38 4.37
N GLN A 84 15.96 0.55 5.34
CA GLN A 84 17.00 -0.46 5.60
C GLN A 84 16.42 -1.77 6.13
N LYS A 85 15.44 -1.72 7.04
CA LYS A 85 14.73 -2.91 7.55
C LYS A 85 14.06 -3.67 6.41
N LEU A 86 13.38 -2.96 5.49
CA LEU A 86 12.73 -3.58 4.32
C LEU A 86 13.74 -4.22 3.36
N LEU A 87 14.88 -3.57 3.09
CA LEU A 87 15.93 -4.15 2.23
C LEU A 87 16.57 -5.38 2.86
N ASN A 88 16.82 -5.35 4.18
CA ASN A 88 17.41 -6.46 4.93
C ASN A 88 16.50 -7.70 4.96
N ALA A 89 15.21 -7.56 4.65
CA ALA A 89 14.29 -8.69 4.51
C ALA A 89 14.48 -9.46 3.18
N GLU A 90 15.34 -8.96 2.29
CA GLU A 90 15.60 -9.52 0.95
C GLU A 90 14.29 -9.79 0.17
N PRO A 91 13.46 -8.76 -0.07
CA PRO A 91 12.12 -8.96 -0.64
C PRO A 91 12.16 -9.53 -2.06
N LEU A 92 13.19 -9.18 -2.84
CA LEU A 92 13.32 -9.62 -4.24
C LEU A 92 13.52 -11.13 -4.39
N SER A 93 14.03 -11.83 -3.37
CA SER A 93 14.18 -13.29 -3.42
C SER A 93 12.87 -14.03 -3.12
N LYS A 94 11.83 -13.33 -2.65
CA LYS A 94 10.54 -13.91 -2.22
C LYS A 94 9.36 -13.43 -3.08
N MET A 95 9.51 -12.31 -3.78
CA MET A 95 8.54 -11.74 -4.73
C MET A 95 7.10 -11.72 -4.23
N LEU A 96 6.82 -10.89 -3.22
CA LEU A 96 5.46 -10.60 -2.76
C LEU A 96 4.98 -9.24 -3.27
N PRO A 97 3.67 -9.08 -3.52
CA PRO A 97 3.05 -7.76 -3.64
C PRO A 97 3.39 -6.88 -2.43
N VAL A 98 3.58 -5.58 -2.67
CA VAL A 98 4.06 -4.66 -1.64
C VAL A 98 3.06 -4.50 -0.49
N ASP A 99 1.76 -4.56 -0.78
CA ASP A 99 0.67 -4.47 0.17
C ASP A 99 0.47 -5.76 1.00
N GLU A 100 1.04 -6.89 0.60
CA GLU A 100 1.18 -8.08 1.44
C GLU A 100 2.51 -8.07 2.22
N PHE A 101 3.58 -7.61 1.57
CA PHE A 101 4.91 -7.54 2.17
C PHE A 101 4.96 -6.58 3.36
N LEU A 102 4.42 -5.36 3.25
CA LEU A 102 4.51 -4.38 4.33
C LEU A 102 3.80 -4.89 5.61
N PRO A 103 2.54 -5.37 5.60
CA PRO A 103 1.90 -5.94 6.78
C PRO A 103 2.61 -7.14 7.37
N ILE A 104 3.31 -7.94 6.57
CA ILE A 104 4.20 -8.99 7.11
C ILE A 104 5.30 -8.34 7.93
N MET A 105 5.96 -7.31 7.39
CA MET A 105 7.11 -6.69 8.04
C MET A 105 6.79 -5.96 9.35
N TYR A 106 5.55 -5.50 9.56
CA TYR A 106 5.07 -4.97 10.85
C TYR A 106 4.21 -5.96 11.66
N ASP A 107 4.27 -7.25 11.30
CA ASP A 107 3.65 -8.40 12.00
C ASP A 107 2.13 -8.34 12.17
N LYS A 108 1.41 -7.72 11.21
CA LYS A 108 -0.07 -7.62 11.20
C LYS A 108 -0.73 -8.38 10.05
N HIS A 109 0.05 -9.06 9.21
CA HIS A 109 -0.50 -9.91 8.15
C HIS A 109 -1.28 -11.11 8.71
N ILE A 110 -2.39 -11.46 8.08
CA ILE A 110 -3.28 -12.55 8.54
C ILE A 110 -2.83 -13.96 8.13
N ASN A 111 -2.07 -14.06 7.04
CA ASN A 111 -1.54 -15.34 6.54
C ASN A 111 -0.22 -15.69 7.25
N GLU A 112 -0.25 -16.70 8.11
CA GLU A 112 0.94 -17.18 8.84
C GLU A 112 1.96 -17.90 7.96
N ASP A 113 1.52 -18.57 6.88
CA ASP A 113 2.44 -19.22 5.94
C ASP A 113 3.32 -18.17 5.27
N TYR A 114 2.75 -17.04 4.85
CA TYR A 114 3.51 -15.93 4.26
C TYR A 114 4.49 -15.32 5.27
N LYS A 115 4.02 -15.08 6.50
CA LYS A 115 4.87 -14.55 7.58
C LYS A 115 6.05 -15.45 7.92
N SER A 116 5.88 -16.77 7.78
CA SER A 116 6.93 -17.76 8.09
C SER A 116 8.21 -17.55 7.26
N HIS A 117 8.10 -16.94 6.07
CA HIS A 117 9.24 -16.62 5.21
C HIS A 117 10.06 -15.40 5.68
N PHE A 118 9.56 -14.65 6.67
CA PHE A 118 10.19 -13.43 7.18
C PHE A 118 10.34 -13.50 8.70
N ALA A 119 11.51 -13.89 9.19
CA ALA A 119 11.72 -14.07 10.62
C ALA A 119 11.75 -12.74 11.40
N ASN A 120 12.32 -11.68 10.81
CA ASN A 120 12.42 -10.37 11.45
C ASN A 120 11.32 -9.44 10.93
N ARG A 121 10.30 -9.21 11.74
CA ARG A 121 9.10 -8.43 11.42
C ARG A 121 8.93 -7.26 12.40
N ASN A 122 9.97 -6.44 12.50
CA ASN A 122 10.09 -5.38 13.51
C ASN A 122 9.87 -3.96 12.94
N LEU A 123 9.17 -3.84 11.81
CA LEU A 123 8.83 -2.56 11.21
C LEU A 123 7.78 -1.82 12.07
N GLN A 124 8.08 -0.59 12.47
CA GLN A 124 7.18 0.29 13.22
C GLN A 124 6.29 1.06 12.24
N ALA A 125 5.07 0.57 12.07
CA ALA A 125 4.11 1.12 11.11
C ALA A 125 3.00 1.92 11.80
N PHE A 126 2.78 3.13 11.28
CA PHE A 126 1.74 4.04 11.73
C PHE A 126 0.88 4.50 10.55
N SER A 127 -0.24 5.15 10.85
CA SER A 127 -1.12 5.72 9.84
C SER A 127 -1.71 7.03 10.31
N THR A 128 -1.92 7.94 9.37
CA THR A 128 -2.73 9.13 9.63
C THR A 128 -4.20 8.76 9.82
N ARG A 129 -4.87 9.42 10.77
CA ARG A 129 -6.31 9.28 11.04
C ARG A 129 -6.94 10.66 11.29
N PRO A 130 -7.74 11.21 10.35
CA PRO A 130 -8.13 10.61 9.08
C PRO A 130 -6.99 10.65 8.04
N LEU A 131 -7.07 9.75 7.05
CA LEU A 131 -6.13 9.66 5.93
C LEU A 131 -5.94 11.02 5.23
N LEU A 132 -4.75 11.25 4.69
CA LEU A 132 -4.39 12.48 3.97
C LEU A 132 -4.46 12.31 2.46
N VAL A 133 -4.44 11.07 1.97
CA VAL A 133 -4.44 10.69 0.56
C VAL A 133 -5.51 9.64 0.33
N GLN A 134 -6.21 9.75 -0.80
CA GLN A 134 -7.22 8.81 -1.28
C GLN A 134 -6.91 8.47 -2.75
N PRO A 135 -7.40 7.34 -3.28
CA PRO A 135 -7.24 7.09 -4.71
C PRO A 135 -8.04 8.13 -5.50
N ALA A 136 -7.65 8.42 -6.74
CA ALA A 136 -8.40 9.31 -7.62
C ALA A 136 -9.79 8.71 -7.90
N HIS A 137 -9.83 7.41 -8.18
CA HIS A 137 -11.04 6.60 -8.43
C HIS A 137 -11.02 5.34 -7.57
N TYR A 138 -12.18 4.95 -7.04
CA TYR A 138 -12.34 3.69 -6.31
C TYR A 138 -12.73 2.55 -7.25
N ALA A 139 -12.44 1.31 -6.84
CA ALA A 139 -12.94 0.13 -7.53
C ALA A 139 -14.46 0.23 -7.75
N GLY A 140 -14.88 0.08 -9.00
CA GLY A 140 -16.29 0.22 -9.42
C GLY A 140 -16.68 1.62 -9.90
N ASP A 141 -15.83 2.63 -9.78
CA ASP A 141 -16.05 3.93 -10.44
C ASP A 141 -15.97 3.79 -11.96
N PRO A 142 -16.75 4.57 -12.75
CA PRO A 142 -16.75 4.47 -14.21
C PRO A 142 -15.40 4.69 -14.88
N GLU A 143 -14.53 5.48 -14.25
CA GLU A 143 -13.19 5.84 -14.73
C GLU A 143 -12.09 5.04 -14.01
N TRP A 144 -12.45 4.08 -13.16
CA TRP A 144 -11.47 3.22 -12.49
C TRP A 144 -10.88 2.19 -13.44
N VAL A 145 -9.56 2.06 -13.37
CA VAL A 145 -8.74 1.20 -14.23
C VAL A 145 -7.71 0.53 -13.32
N SER A 146 -7.55 -0.79 -13.40
CA SER A 146 -6.54 -1.53 -12.62
C SER A 146 -5.84 -2.56 -13.48
N ASP A 147 -4.51 -2.50 -13.52
CA ASP A 147 -3.64 -3.45 -14.21
C ASP A 147 -3.32 -4.70 -13.35
N THR A 148 -3.59 -4.66 -12.05
CA THR A 148 -3.28 -5.75 -11.11
C THR A 148 -4.46 -6.67 -10.80
N GLU A 149 -5.67 -6.12 -10.68
CA GLU A 149 -6.87 -6.88 -10.25
C GLU A 149 -7.33 -7.93 -11.27
N THR A 150 -6.96 -7.74 -12.54
CA THR A 150 -7.45 -8.56 -13.67
C THR A 150 -6.30 -9.18 -14.47
N SER A 151 -5.14 -9.37 -13.84
CA SER A 151 -3.94 -9.92 -14.48
C SER A 151 -3.95 -11.46 -14.60
N THR A 152 -3.36 -12.00 -15.68
CA THR A 152 -3.11 -13.44 -15.84
C THR A 152 -1.99 -13.88 -14.89
N LEU A 153 -2.01 -15.15 -14.47
CA LEU A 153 -0.82 -15.79 -13.90
C LEU A 153 0.37 -15.55 -14.85
N TRP A 154 1.47 -15.07 -14.27
CA TRP A 154 2.73 -14.88 -14.99
C TRP A 154 3.20 -16.26 -15.46
N ASP A 155 3.07 -16.53 -16.76
CA ASP A 155 3.38 -17.79 -17.46
C ASP A 155 2.22 -18.79 -17.68
N ASP A 156 0.96 -18.37 -17.52
CA ASP A 156 -0.20 -19.17 -17.98
C ASP A 156 -1.18 -18.36 -18.83
N ASP A 157 -0.90 -18.30 -20.13
CA ASP A 157 -1.74 -17.64 -21.13
C ASP A 157 -3.02 -18.45 -21.46
N ASN A 158 -3.20 -19.65 -20.88
CA ASN A 158 -4.41 -20.46 -21.11
C ASN A 158 -5.59 -20.03 -20.23
N VAL A 159 -5.34 -19.22 -19.20
CA VAL A 159 -6.38 -18.72 -18.30
C VAL A 159 -6.85 -17.36 -18.77
N ARG A 160 -8.12 -17.28 -19.18
CA ARG A 160 -8.74 -16.06 -19.69
C ARG A 160 -9.06 -15.11 -18.52
N THR A 161 -8.62 -13.87 -18.62
CA THR A 161 -8.95 -12.80 -17.66
C THR A 161 -10.18 -12.01 -18.09
N ASP A 162 -10.80 -11.34 -17.13
CA ASP A 162 -11.84 -10.34 -17.30
C ASP A 162 -11.29 -8.95 -17.73
N TRP A 163 -9.95 -8.76 -17.69
CA TRP A 163 -9.29 -7.56 -18.20
C TRP A 163 -9.50 -7.34 -19.70
N ARG A 164 -10.12 -6.23 -20.05
CA ARG A 164 -10.29 -5.81 -21.45
C ARG A 164 -9.03 -5.22 -22.08
N GLY A 165 -8.06 -4.82 -21.26
CA GLY A 165 -6.79 -4.23 -21.70
C GLY A 165 -5.68 -5.26 -21.91
N SER A 166 -5.92 -6.56 -21.67
CA SER A 166 -4.90 -7.58 -21.86
C SER A 166 -4.62 -7.74 -23.34
N HIS A 167 -3.52 -7.14 -23.81
CA HIS A 167 -2.97 -7.35 -25.15
C HIS A 167 -2.04 -8.56 -25.21
N LYS A 168 -2.09 -9.45 -24.20
CA LYS A 168 -1.59 -10.81 -24.36
C LYS A 168 -2.54 -11.56 -25.28
N THR A 169 -2.40 -11.28 -26.57
CA THR A 169 -2.99 -12.08 -27.61
C THR A 169 -2.27 -13.43 -27.57
N LEU A 170 -3.02 -14.50 -27.29
CA LEU A 170 -2.63 -15.84 -27.73
C LEU A 170 -2.10 -15.70 -29.16
N LYS A 171 -0.87 -16.13 -29.42
CA LYS A 171 -0.33 -16.16 -30.78
C LYS A 171 -1.33 -16.89 -31.68
N GLY A 172 -2.15 -16.15 -32.43
CA GLY A 172 -3.09 -16.68 -33.44
C GLY A 172 -4.61 -16.58 -33.19
N ALA A 173 -5.14 -15.87 -32.18
CA ALA A 173 -6.60 -15.78 -31.98
C ALA A 173 -7.25 -14.52 -32.64
N PRO A 174 -8.41 -14.64 -33.33
CA PRO A 174 -9.13 -13.50 -33.90
C PRO A 174 -9.94 -12.74 -32.84
N GLN A 175 -10.00 -11.41 -32.96
CA GLN A 175 -10.73 -10.51 -32.05
C GLN A 175 -12.26 -10.68 -32.19
N SER A 176 -12.98 -10.76 -31.06
CA SER A 176 -14.44 -10.70 -31.02
C SER A 176 -14.96 -9.87 -29.84
N ASP A 177 -16.04 -9.14 -30.07
CA ASP A 177 -16.62 -8.04 -29.27
C ASP A 177 -17.06 -8.34 -27.83
N MET A 178 -16.74 -7.37 -26.95
CA MET A 178 -17.47 -6.74 -25.83
C MET A 178 -18.54 -7.52 -25.05
N LEU A 179 -18.39 -7.63 -23.71
CA LEU A 179 -19.49 -7.73 -22.72
C LEU A 179 -19.05 -7.24 -21.32
N GLN A 180 -19.86 -6.40 -20.66
CA GLN A 180 -19.63 -5.75 -19.35
C GLN A 180 -20.09 -6.62 -18.18
N ALA A 181 -19.27 -6.75 -17.14
CA ALA A 181 -19.69 -7.24 -15.83
C ALA A 181 -19.15 -6.29 -14.75
N THR A 182 -20.06 -5.74 -13.95
CA THR A 182 -19.81 -4.83 -12.82
C THR A 182 -19.66 -5.60 -11.52
N TYR A 183 -18.55 -5.40 -10.80
CA TYR A 183 -18.44 -5.69 -9.37
C TYR A 183 -18.24 -4.36 -8.62
N LYS A 184 -19.07 -4.13 -7.60
CA LYS A 184 -18.95 -3.02 -6.66
C LYS A 184 -18.45 -3.60 -5.34
N ASP A 185 -17.27 -3.19 -4.92
CA ASP A 185 -16.83 -3.35 -3.54
C ASP A 185 -17.56 -2.31 -2.70
N GLU A 186 -18.54 -2.74 -1.91
CA GLU A 186 -19.19 -1.88 -0.92
C GLU A 186 -18.33 -1.79 0.36
N LEU A 187 -18.32 -0.57 0.89
CA LEU A 187 -17.52 -0.03 2.01
C LEU A 187 -17.69 -0.79 3.34
#